data_AF-A0A945Q700-F1
#
_entry.id   AF-A0A945Q700-F1
#
_cell.length_a   1.000
_cell.length_b   1.000
_cell.length_c   1.000
_cell.angle_alpha   90.00
_cell.angle_beta   90.00
_cell.angle_gamma   90.00
#
_symmetry.space_group_name_H-M   'P 1'
#
loop_
_entity.id
_entity.type
_entity.pdbx_description
1 polymer ?
#
loop_
_entity_poly.entity_id
_entity_poly.type
_entity_poly.pdbx_seq_one_letter_code
_entity_poly.pdbx_strand_id
1 'polypeptide(L)' 'MQAYDISALNILVLEKHLLIRKLLTDVFREFGVPTVQSTPDPETAWGFFTQFPADIVLCDWCEELDGMGHL' A
#
# COMPACT_ATOMS: atom_id res chain seq x y z
N MET A 1 -24.00 11.09 -5.27
CA MET A 1 -22.67 10.52 -5.02
C MET A 1 -22.68 10.02 -3.59
N GLN A 2 -22.51 8.72 -3.37
CA GLN A 2 -22.54 8.15 -2.01
C GLN A 2 -21.17 8.37 -1.38
N ALA A 3 -21.12 8.95 -0.18
CA ALA A 3 -19.88 9.09 0.57
C ALA A 3 -19.58 7.76 1.27
N TYR A 4 -18.41 7.19 1.01
CA TYR A 4 -17.95 5.97 1.65
C TYR A 4 -16.94 6.34 2.73
N ASP A 5 -17.12 5.77 3.93
CA ASP A 5 -16.14 5.86 5.00
C ASP A 5 -15.09 4.76 4.80
N ILE A 6 -13.84 5.18 4.60
CA ILE A 6 -12.69 4.30 4.41
C ILE A 6 -11.68 4.40 5.54
N SER A 7 -12.01 5.12 6.63
CA SER A 7 -11.10 5.39 7.74
C SER A 7 -10.64 4.14 8.52
N ALA A 8 -11.35 3.02 8.39
CA ALA A 8 -11.01 1.78 9.06
C ALA A 8 -10.06 0.87 8.25
N LEU A 9 -9.71 1.25 7.01
CA LEU A 9 -8.87 0.41 6.15
C LEU A 9 -7.40 0.43 6.58
N ASN A 10 -6.75 -0.71 6.42
CA ASN A 10 -5.31 -0.90 6.55
C ASN A 10 -4.70 -1.06 5.16
N ILE A 11 -3.84 -0.13 4.76
CA ILE A 11 -3.31 -0.07 3.39
C ILE A 11 -1.80 -0.32 3.41
N LEU A 12 -1.35 -1.21 2.53
CA LEU A 12 0.06 -1.45 2.24
C LEU A 12 0.39 -0.98 0.82
N VAL A 13 1.39 -0.11 0.67
CA VAL A 13 1.84 0.41 -0.63
C VAL A 13 3.27 -0.05 -0.92
N LEU A 14 3.43 -0.84 -1.98
CA LEU A 14 4.70 -1.32 -2.52
C LEU A 14 4.99 -0.62 -3.85
N GLU A 15 5.81 0.43 -3.81
CA GLU A 15 6.06 1.30 -4.96
C GLU A 15 7.52 1.76 -4.95
N LYS A 16 8.26 1.52 -6.04
CA LYS A 16 9.68 1.86 -6.15
C LYS A 16 9.89 3.38 -6.23
N HIS A 17 9.06 4.09 -6.98
CA HIS A 17 9.18 5.52 -7.19
C HIS A 17 8.70 6.33 -5.98
N LEU A 18 9.64 7.01 -5.32
CA LEU A 18 9.38 7.79 -4.10
C LEU A 18 8.20 8.77 -4.23
N LEU A 19 8.10 9.47 -5.37
CA LEU A 19 7.04 10.46 -5.58
C LEU A 19 5.66 9.82 -5.68
N ILE A 20 5.54 8.68 -6.37
CA ILE A 20 4.28 7.95 -6.51
C ILE A 20 3.89 7.35 -5.16
N ARG A 21 4.85 6.71 -4.47
CA ARG A 21 4.61 6.15 -3.13
C ARG A 21 4.12 7.21 -2.15
N LYS A 22 4.74 8.39 -2.18
CA LYS A 22 4.33 9.54 -1.36
C LYS A 22 2.94 10.03 -1.74
N LEU A 23 2.67 10.22 -3.03
CA LEU A 23 1.36 10.64 -3.52
C LEU A 23 0.25 9.69 -3.03
N LEU A 24 0.42 8.38 -3.21
CA LEU A 24 -0.55 7.39 -2.75
C LEU A 24 -0.75 7.46 -1.22
N THR A 25 0.35 7.53 -0.47
CA THR A 25 0.31 7.61 0.99
C THR A 25 -0.43 8.88 1.47
N ASP A 26 -0.14 10.03 0.87
CA ASP A 26 -0.72 11.32 1.25
C ASP A 26 -2.22 11.35 0.90
N VAL A 27 -2.62 10.82 -0.26
CA VAL A 27 -4.02 10.70 -0.67
C VAL A 27 -4.84 9.90 0.35
N PHE A 28 -4.39 8.70 0.76
CA PHE A 28 -5.15 7.90 1.73
C PHE A 28 -5.22 8.55 3.12
N ARG A 29 -4.16 9.23 3.54
CA ARG A 29 -4.17 10.00 4.79
C ARG A 29 -5.17 11.16 4.73
N GLU A 30 -5.26 11.85 3.60
CA GLU A 30 -6.24 12.93 3.38
C GLU A 30 -7.68 12.39 3.43
N PHE A 31 -7.91 11.18 2.91
CA PHE A 31 -9.19 10.48 3.03
C PHE A 31 -9.46 9.87 4.43
N GLY A 32 -8.60 10.15 5.42
CA GLY A 32 -8.81 9.75 6.80
C GLY A 32 -8.37 8.32 7.14
N VAL A 33 -7.57 7.67 6.28
CA VAL A 33 -6.98 6.35 6.56
C VAL A 33 -5.77 6.53 7.49
N PRO A 34 -5.83 6.07 8.75
CA PRO A 34 -4.75 6.29 9.71
C PRO A 34 -3.57 5.32 9.50
N THR A 35 -3.83 4.16 8.89
CA THR A 35 -2.89 3.03 8.83
C THR A 35 -2.46 2.76 7.39
N VAL A 36 -1.47 3.53 6.94
CA VAL A 36 -0.79 3.32 5.65
C VAL A 36 0.67 2.96 5.88
N GLN A 37 1.04 1.72 5.57
CA GLN A 37 2.44 1.27 5.50
C GLN A 37 2.93 1.39 4.06
N SER A 38 4.16 1.88 3.85
CA SER A 38 4.70 1.97 2.50
C SER A 38 6.20 1.70 2.43
N THR A 39 6.63 1.03 1.36
CA THR A 39 8.03 0.66 1.13
C THR A 39 8.32 0.51 -0.38
N PRO A 40 9.54 0.76 -0.85
CA PRO A 40 9.97 0.35 -2.20
C PRO A 40 10.38 -1.12 -2.30
N ASP A 41 10.60 -1.78 -1.16
CA ASP A 41 11.29 -3.07 -1.08
C ASP A 41 10.30 -4.23 -0.90
N PRO A 42 10.30 -5.24 -1.79
CA PRO A 42 9.36 -6.37 -1.71
C PRO A 42 9.53 -7.24 -0.46
N GLU A 43 10.75 -7.49 0.01
CA GLU A 43 10.98 -8.31 1.20
C GLU A 43 10.43 -7.62 2.46
N THR A 44 10.63 -6.31 2.56
CA THR A 44 10.04 -5.47 3.61
C THR A 44 8.51 -5.45 3.51
N ALA A 45 7.96 -5.35 2.30
CA ALA A 45 6.51 -5.39 2.09
C ALA A 45 5.91 -6.73 2.50
N TRP A 46 6.59 -7.84 2.20
CA TRP A 46 6.22 -9.17 2.67
C TRP A 46 6.25 -9.25 4.20
N GLY A 47 7.30 -8.71 4.83
CA GLY A 47 7.40 -8.58 6.27
C GLY A 47 6.21 -7.82 6.87
N PHE A 48 5.83 -6.69 6.27
CA PHE A 48 4.62 -5.96 6.66
C PHE A 48 3.37 -6.81 6.46
N PHE A 49 3.15 -7.39 5.28
CA PHE A 49 1.96 -8.17 4.99
C PHE A 49 1.73 -9.33 5.98
N THR A 50 2.79 -10.00 6.43
CA THR A 50 2.69 -11.09 7.42
C THR A 50 2.36 -10.63 8.84
N GLN A 51 2.61 -9.36 9.19
CA GLN A 51 2.48 -8.82 10.55
C GLN A 51 1.37 -7.75 10.67
N PHE A 52 0.98 -7.16 9.55
CA PHE A 52 0.02 -6.07 9.43
C PHE A 52 -1.19 -6.59 8.64
N PRO A 53 -2.41 -6.50 9.20
CA PRO A 53 -3.62 -7.01 8.56
C PRO A 53 -4.05 -6.05 7.43
N ALA A 54 -3.32 -6.05 6.31
CA ALA A 54 -3.63 -5.21 5.17
C ALA A 54 -4.95 -5.63 4.53
N ASP A 55 -5.89 -4.68 4.41
CA ASP A 55 -7.15 -4.85 3.68
C ASP A 55 -6.95 -4.61 2.18
N ILE A 56 -6.03 -3.71 1.84
CA ILE A 56 -5.68 -3.36 0.46
C ILE A 56 -4.16 -3.33 0.32
N VAL A 57 -3.65 -4.02 -0.69
CA VAL A 57 -2.26 -3.94 -1.13
C VAL A 57 -2.22 -3.26 -2.50
N LEU A 58 -1.47 -2.17 -2.61
CA LEU A 58 -1.18 -1.50 -3.87
C LEU A 58 0.27 -1.79 -4.23
N CYS A 59 0.50 -2.49 -5.34
CA CYS A 59 1.83 -2.75 -5.86
C CYS A 59 1.92 -2.35 -7.33
N ASP A 60 3.06 -1.79 -7.72
CA ASP A 60 3.35 -1.54 -9.14
C ASP A 60 3.76 -2.84 -9.84
N TRP A 61 3.42 -2.94 -11.13
CA TRP A 61 3.89 -4.02 -11.99
C TRP A 61 5.21 -3.59 -12.63
N CYS A 62 6.32 -4.01 -12.05
CA CYS A 62 7.67 -3.67 -12.52
C CYS A 62 8.47 -4.95 -12.83
N GLU A 63 9.50 -4.87 -13.68
CA GLU A 63 10.29 -6.02 -14.20
C GLU A 63 10.98 -6.91 -13.14
N GLU A 64 10.86 -6.58 -11.84
CA GLU A 64 11.37 -7.37 -10.70
C GLU A 64 10.31 -7.56 -9.59
N LEU A 65 9.07 -7.17 -9.87
CA LEU A 65 7.95 -7.13 -8.95
C LEU A 65 6.76 -7.75 -9.68
N ASP A 66 6.78 -9.08 -9.84
CA ASP A 66 5.61 -9.77 -10.33
C ASP A 66 4.63 -9.95 -9.16
N GLY A 67 3.49 -9.26 -9.20
CA GLY A 67 2.46 -9.34 -8.16
C GLY A 67 1.86 -10.75 -7.97
N MET A 68 2.36 -11.75 -8.70
CA MET A 68 1.92 -13.14 -8.71
C MET A 68 2.98 -14.12 -8.17
N GLY A 69 4.27 -13.75 -8.07
CA GLY A 69 5.32 -14.67 -7.65
C GLY A 69 5.46 -14.85 -6.14
N HIS A 70 4.77 -14.02 -5.35
CA HIS A 70 4.87 -13.98 -3.88
C HIS A 70 3.52 -14.06 -3.15
N LEU A 71 2.45 -14.56 -3.81
CA LEU A 71 1.18 -14.90 -3.16
C LEU A 71 1.10 -16.38 -2.79
#